data_AF-A0A7C1SQQ2-F1
#
_entry.id   AF-A0A7C1SQQ2-F1
#
_cell.length_a   1.000
_cell.length_b   1.000
_cell.length_c   1.000
_cell.angle_alpha   90.00
_cell.angle_beta   90.00
_cell.angle_gamma   90.00
#
_symmetry.space_group_name_H-M   'P 1'
#
loop_
_entity.id
_entity.type
_entity.pdbx_description
1 polymer ?
#
loop_
_entity_poly.entity_id
_entity_poly.type
_entity_poly.pdbx_seq_one_letter_code
_entity_poly.pdbx_strand_id
1 'polypeptide(L)'
;MKTFCFHEIGDQPNPYCVNPKSFVEFAKTHQEDRFHFDDGRKGIYTYWPLILENLAFKPVMFMVPNFLKGLIPEHEKYTDFLNYKDVEFLISQGFELGSHSLTHCDLTKLPEISLKEELIFSKKWLEDRFKVEVTKFSYPYGRINETVKKLAEKTYKHCYSLDSPLGEQRELILAKQNP
;
A
#
# COMPACT_ATOMS: atom_id res chain seq x y z
N MET A 1 16.12 -9.61 5.31
CA MET A 1 15.31 -8.56 4.67
C MET A 1 14.03 -9.15 4.09
N LYS A 2 12.99 -9.13 4.91
CA LYS A 2 11.58 -9.36 4.57
C LYS A 2 10.93 -8.02 4.17
N THR A 3 9.66 -8.08 3.78
CA THR A 3 8.82 -6.92 3.50
C THR A 3 7.48 -7.09 4.19
N PHE A 4 7.09 -6.09 4.97
CA PHE A 4 5.86 -6.05 5.74
C PHE A 4 4.91 -5.05 5.16
N CYS A 5 3.63 -5.38 5.20
CA CYS A 5 2.58 -4.52 4.70
C CYS A 5 1.58 -4.23 5.81
N PHE A 6 1.29 -2.95 5.95
CA PHE A 6 0.28 -2.39 6.82
C PHE A 6 -0.74 -1.64 5.96
N HIS A 7 -1.87 -1.26 6.54
CA HIS A 7 -2.84 -0.41 5.85
C HIS A 7 -3.04 0.86 6.67
N GLU A 8 -3.48 0.70 7.92
CA GLU A 8 -3.79 1.81 8.82
C GLU A 8 -2.97 1.74 10.11
N ILE A 9 -2.56 2.91 10.62
CA ILE A 9 -2.02 3.06 11.97
C ILE A 9 -2.96 3.95 12.78
N GLY A 10 -3.41 3.46 13.93
CA GLY A 10 -4.30 4.21 14.82
C GLY A 10 -5.02 3.31 15.83
N ASP A 11 -5.92 3.91 16.59
CA ASP A 11 -6.61 3.24 17.71
C ASP A 11 -8.02 2.74 17.35
N GLN A 12 -8.37 2.76 16.05
CA GLN A 12 -9.69 2.33 15.59
C GLN A 12 -9.84 0.81 15.68
N PRO A 13 -10.98 0.28 16.17
CA PRO A 13 -11.23 -1.16 16.30
C PRO A 13 -11.55 -1.76 14.92
N ASN A 14 -10.52 -1.94 14.10
CA ASN A 14 -10.62 -2.43 12.73
C ASN A 14 -9.52 -3.48 12.47
N PRO A 15 -9.83 -4.63 11.82
CA PRO A 15 -8.82 -5.64 11.47
C PRO A 15 -7.63 -5.09 10.67
N TYR A 16 -7.80 -4.02 9.89
CA TYR A 16 -6.71 -3.43 9.08
C TYR A 16 -5.90 -2.35 9.81
N CYS A 17 -6.27 -2.03 11.06
CA CYS A 17 -5.61 -1.01 11.88
C CYS A 17 -4.64 -1.64 12.88
N VAL A 18 -3.41 -1.11 12.93
CA VAL A 18 -2.41 -1.46 13.95
C VAL A 18 -2.23 -0.27 14.88
N ASN A 19 -2.32 -0.48 16.19
CA ASN A 19 -2.10 0.63 17.11
C ASN A 19 -0.63 1.10 17.05
N PRO A 20 -0.36 2.40 17.26
CA PRO A 20 0.99 2.95 17.08
C PRO A 20 2.05 2.27 17.96
N LYS A 21 1.69 1.89 19.19
CA LYS A 21 2.63 1.24 20.12
C LYS A 21 3.05 -0.13 19.61
N SER A 22 2.09 -0.95 19.18
CA SER A 22 2.37 -2.28 18.62
C SER A 22 3.15 -2.18 17.31
N PHE A 23 2.90 -1.17 16.48
CA PHE A 23 3.73 -0.92 15.29
C PHE A 23 5.19 -0.67 15.69
N VAL A 24 5.45 0.20 16.68
CA VAL A 24 6.81 0.49 17.15
C VAL A 24 7.49 -0.74 17.73
N GLU A 25 6.80 -1.49 18.58
CA GLU A 25 7.33 -2.72 19.18
C GLU A 25 7.72 -3.73 18.09
N PHE A 26 6.87 -3.88 17.08
CA PHE A 26 7.13 -4.74 15.93
C PHE A 26 8.28 -4.22 15.05
N ALA A 27 8.32 -2.93 14.75
CA ALA A 27 9.38 -2.33 13.91
C ALA A 27 10.76 -2.48 14.56
N LYS A 28 10.84 -2.36 15.90
CA LYS A 28 12.08 -2.54 16.65
C LYS A 28 12.69 -3.94 16.53
N THR A 29 11.88 -4.97 16.30
CA THR A 29 12.37 -6.34 16.08
C THR A 29 12.71 -6.63 14.61
N HIS A 30 12.47 -5.67 13.71
CA HIS A 30 12.54 -5.83 12.26
C HIS A 30 13.30 -4.68 11.58
N GLN A 31 14.36 -4.19 12.23
CA GLN A 31 15.11 -3.00 11.76
C GLN A 31 15.72 -3.18 10.36
N GLU A 32 16.05 -4.41 9.97
CA GLU A 32 16.66 -4.74 8.67
C GLU A 32 15.65 -5.08 7.57
N ASP A 33 14.35 -4.87 7.82
CA ASP A 33 13.26 -5.22 6.92
C ASP A 33 12.56 -3.99 6.34
N ARG A 34 11.79 -4.20 5.26
CA ARG A 34 11.08 -3.13 4.54
C ARG A 34 9.62 -3.06 4.95
N PHE A 35 9.06 -1.86 4.89
CA PHE A 35 7.69 -1.60 5.33
C PHE A 35 6.94 -0.85 4.25
N HIS A 36 5.77 -1.36 3.92
CA HIS A 36 4.86 -0.78 2.95
C HIS A 36 3.49 -0.53 3.57
N PHE A 37 2.78 0.43 3.01
CA PHE A 37 1.45 0.82 3.43
C PHE A 37 0.52 0.88 2.22
N ASP A 38 -0.47 0.01 2.18
CA ASP A 38 -1.45 -0.05 1.09
C ASP A 38 -2.64 0.91 1.35
N ASP A 39 -3.43 1.14 0.31
CA ASP A 39 -4.66 1.96 0.25
C ASP A 39 -4.51 3.48 0.40
N GLY A 40 -3.50 3.96 1.13
CA GLY A 40 -3.32 5.39 1.40
C GLY A 40 -4.20 5.91 2.54
N ARG A 41 -4.15 5.22 3.68
CA ARG A 41 -4.92 5.55 4.89
C ARG A 41 -4.34 6.75 5.65
N LYS A 42 -5.22 7.51 6.31
CA LYS A 42 -4.87 8.80 6.93
C LYS A 42 -3.96 8.66 8.15
N GLY A 43 -3.99 7.55 8.88
CA GLY A 43 -3.12 7.35 10.04
C GLY A 43 -1.63 7.33 9.69
N ILE A 44 -1.27 6.96 8.47
CA ILE A 44 0.12 7.06 7.99
C ILE A 44 0.61 8.52 8.09
N TYR A 45 -0.23 9.48 7.69
CA TYR A 45 0.06 10.91 7.87
C TYR A 45 0.05 11.31 9.33
N THR A 46 -0.88 10.81 10.15
CA THR A 46 -0.93 11.17 11.58
C THR A 46 0.33 10.72 12.33
N TYR A 47 0.86 9.53 12.01
CA TYR A 47 1.96 8.88 12.72
C TYR A 47 3.28 8.87 11.93
N TRP A 48 3.42 9.72 10.91
CA TRP A 48 4.61 9.76 10.06
C TRP A 48 5.96 9.86 10.82
N PRO A 49 6.11 10.64 11.90
CA PRO A 49 7.40 10.72 12.60
C PRO A 49 7.73 9.40 13.26
N LEU A 50 6.75 8.81 13.94
CA LEU A 50 6.86 7.51 14.60
C LEU A 50 7.22 6.41 13.61
N ILE A 51 6.65 6.44 12.40
CA ILE A 51 7.00 5.50 11.33
C ILE A 51 8.47 5.68 10.96
N LEU A 52 8.89 6.88 10.55
CA LEU A 52 10.25 7.09 10.04
C LEU A 52 11.35 6.88 11.08
N GLU A 53 11.11 7.25 12.34
CA GLU A 53 12.07 7.09 13.43
C GLU A 53 12.38 5.62 13.76
N ASN A 54 11.49 4.70 13.40
CA ASN A 54 11.62 3.28 13.75
C ASN A 54 11.96 2.39 12.54
N LEU A 55 12.24 2.97 11.37
CA LEU A 55 12.55 2.22 10.14
C LEU A 55 13.93 2.57 9.59
N ALA A 56 14.73 1.56 9.26
CA ALA A 56 16.04 1.79 8.62
C ALA A 56 15.95 2.12 7.12
N PHE A 57 14.84 1.73 6.47
CA PHE A 57 14.59 1.96 5.05
C PHE A 57 13.39 2.88 4.86
N LYS A 58 13.39 3.63 3.75
CA LYS A 58 12.25 4.45 3.36
C LYS A 58 11.00 3.58 3.20
N PRO A 59 9.90 3.87 3.91
CA PRO A 59 8.64 3.17 3.70
C PRO A 59 8.03 3.53 2.35
N VAL A 60 7.28 2.61 1.76
CA VAL A 60 6.53 2.84 0.52
C VAL A 60 5.05 2.97 0.84
N MET A 61 4.38 3.99 0.30
CA MET A 61 2.93 4.09 0.29
C MET A 61 2.39 3.73 -1.09
N PHE A 62 1.57 2.69 -1.18
CA PHE A 62 0.91 2.27 -2.40
C PHE A 62 -0.47 2.92 -2.50
N MET A 63 -0.61 3.84 -3.44
CA MET A 63 -1.78 4.69 -3.54
C MET A 63 -2.75 4.21 -4.61
N VAL A 64 -4.04 4.33 -4.32
CA VAL A 64 -5.15 4.16 -5.28
C VAL A 64 -5.59 5.54 -5.76
N PRO A 65 -5.36 5.92 -7.03
CA PRO A 65 -5.74 7.23 -7.57
C PRO A 65 -7.23 7.55 -7.40
N ASN A 66 -8.11 6.56 -7.53
CA ASN A 66 -9.54 6.79 -7.35
C ASN A 66 -9.90 7.14 -5.90
N PHE A 67 -9.23 6.55 -4.90
CA PHE A 67 -9.45 6.92 -3.50
C PHE A 67 -9.00 8.36 -3.25
N LEU A 68 -7.87 8.77 -3.83
CA LEU A 68 -7.38 10.15 -3.80
C LEU A 68 -8.32 11.14 -4.52
N LYS A 69 -9.17 10.67 -5.44
CA LYS A 69 -10.23 11.46 -6.10
C LYS A 69 -11.56 11.44 -5.33
N GLY A 70 -11.61 10.79 -4.17
CA GLY A 70 -12.84 10.61 -3.38
C GLY A 70 -13.78 9.53 -3.91
N LEU A 71 -13.36 8.74 -4.89
CA LEU A 71 -14.11 7.60 -5.43
C LEU A 71 -13.83 6.36 -4.57
N ILE A 72 -14.25 6.43 -3.31
CA ILE A 72 -14.00 5.39 -2.30
C ILE A 72 -15.24 4.49 -2.19
N PRO A 73 -15.12 3.17 -2.40
CA PRO A 73 -16.19 2.21 -2.18
C PRO A 73 -16.69 2.24 -0.73
N GLU A 74 -17.97 1.99 -0.49
CA GLU A 74 -18.56 2.12 0.85
C GLU A 74 -17.88 1.22 1.89
N HIS A 75 -17.51 -0.01 1.51
CA HIS A 75 -16.82 -0.95 2.40
C HIS A 75 -15.40 -0.52 2.78
N GLU A 76 -14.81 0.43 2.04
CA GLU A 76 -13.48 0.97 2.33
C GLU A 76 -13.52 2.19 3.26
N LYS A 77 -14.70 2.78 3.52
CA LYS A 77 -14.84 4.01 4.33
C LYS A 77 -14.81 3.77 5.85
N TYR A 78 -14.05 2.78 6.30
CA TYR A 78 -13.88 2.51 7.73
C TYR A 78 -12.90 3.48 8.41
N THR A 79 -12.04 4.15 7.64
CA THR A 79 -11.20 5.27 8.08
C THR A 79 -11.00 6.27 6.95
N ASP A 80 -10.51 7.46 7.31
CA ASP A 80 -10.15 8.50 6.35
C ASP A 80 -8.96 8.10 5.48
N PHE A 81 -8.90 8.71 4.31
CA PHE A 81 -7.81 8.54 3.34
C PHE A 81 -6.94 9.79 3.27
N LEU A 82 -5.70 9.60 2.84
CA LEU A 82 -4.81 10.68 2.46
C LEU A 82 -5.45 11.49 1.32
N ASN A 83 -5.31 12.81 1.39
CA ASN A 83 -5.57 13.70 0.27
C ASN A 83 -4.24 14.06 -0.44
N TYR A 84 -4.32 14.85 -1.50
CA TYR A 84 -3.13 15.20 -2.29
C TYR A 84 -2.03 15.90 -1.47
N LYS A 85 -2.41 16.82 -0.56
CA LYS A 85 -1.44 17.56 0.26
C LYS A 85 -0.75 16.64 1.26
N ASP A 86 -1.47 15.66 1.80
CA ASP A 86 -0.89 14.68 2.72
C ASP A 86 0.17 13.84 2.01
N VAL A 87 -0.11 13.39 0.77
CA VAL A 87 0.83 12.61 -0.04
C VAL A 87 2.05 13.45 -0.42
N GLU A 88 1.86 14.69 -0.88
CA GLU A 88 2.95 15.63 -1.17
C GLU A 88 3.85 15.84 0.06
N PHE A 89 3.25 16.01 1.24
CA PHE A 89 3.96 16.13 2.50
C PHE A 89 4.73 14.85 2.85
N LEU A 90 4.11 13.67 2.80
CA LEU A 90 4.77 12.40 3.13
C LEU A 90 5.95 12.10 2.20
N ILE A 91 5.84 12.41 0.90
CA ILE A 91 6.97 12.33 -0.04
C ILE A 91 8.11 13.24 0.43
N SER A 92 7.81 14.47 0.85
CA SER A 92 8.83 15.41 1.35
C SER A 92 9.53 14.94 2.63
N GLN A 93 8.86 14.10 3.43
CA GLN A 93 9.45 13.49 4.63
C GLN A 93 10.27 12.23 4.32
N GLY A 94 10.19 11.69 3.10
CA GLY A 94 11.00 10.56 2.66
C GLY A 94 10.24 9.27 2.37
N PHE A 95 8.90 9.29 2.39
CA PHE A 95 8.10 8.16 1.91
C PHE A 95 8.26 8.01 0.40
N GLU A 96 8.40 6.77 -0.07
CA GLU A 96 8.37 6.45 -1.49
C GLU A 96 6.92 6.26 -1.97
N LEU A 97 6.63 6.68 -3.20
CA LEU A 97 5.32 6.50 -3.81
C LEU A 97 5.28 5.24 -4.69
N GLY A 98 4.27 4.39 -4.46
CA GLY A 98 3.93 3.23 -5.27
C GLY A 98 2.48 3.27 -5.77
N SER A 99 2.14 2.39 -6.71
CA SER A 99 0.78 2.23 -7.23
C SER A 99 0.08 1.00 -6.63
N HIS A 100 -1.22 1.14 -6.32
CA HIS A 100 -2.09 0.03 -5.88
C HIS A 100 -3.29 -0.17 -6.82
N SER A 101 -3.02 -0.18 -8.13
CA SER A 101 -4.01 -0.11 -9.24
C SER A 101 -4.72 1.25 -9.33
N LEU A 102 -5.63 1.43 -10.29
CA LEU A 102 -6.36 2.68 -10.51
C LEU A 102 -7.58 2.75 -9.59
N THR A 103 -8.32 1.63 -9.49
CA THR A 103 -9.64 1.54 -8.83
C THR A 103 -9.68 0.61 -7.62
N HIS A 104 -8.59 -0.10 -7.30
CA HIS A 104 -8.53 -1.13 -6.26
C HIS A 104 -9.34 -2.40 -6.57
N CYS A 105 -9.60 -2.71 -7.84
CA CYS A 105 -10.34 -3.90 -8.22
C CYS A 105 -9.47 -5.19 -8.22
N ASP A 106 -10.13 -6.36 -8.21
CA ASP A 106 -9.46 -7.64 -8.40
C ASP A 106 -9.00 -7.82 -9.86
N LEU A 107 -7.72 -7.56 -10.08
CA LEU A 107 -7.08 -7.59 -11.39
C LEU A 107 -7.18 -8.95 -12.08
N THR A 108 -7.34 -10.04 -11.33
CA THR A 108 -7.41 -11.40 -11.90
C THR A 108 -8.73 -11.68 -12.64
N LYS A 109 -9.74 -10.82 -12.43
CA LYS A 109 -11.08 -10.94 -13.03
C LYS A 109 -11.27 -10.05 -14.26
N LEU A 110 -10.26 -9.25 -14.62
CA LEU A 110 -10.36 -8.31 -15.72
C LEU A 110 -9.91 -8.91 -17.05
N PRO A 111 -10.51 -8.48 -18.18
CA PRO A 111 -9.91 -8.69 -19.49
C PRO A 111 -8.60 -7.90 -19.60
N GLU A 112 -7.69 -8.36 -20.47
CA GLU A 112 -6.34 -7.80 -20.62
C GLU A 112 -6.32 -6.27 -20.88
N ILE A 113 -7.30 -5.77 -21.63
CA ILE A 113 -7.40 -4.33 -21.96
C ILE A 113 -7.66 -3.51 -20.69
N SER A 114 -8.68 -3.86 -19.89
CA SER A 114 -8.99 -3.16 -18.64
C SER A 114 -7.89 -3.32 -17.59
N LEU A 115 -7.23 -4.48 -17.56
CA LEU A 115 -6.05 -4.69 -16.71
C LEU A 115 -4.91 -3.74 -17.07
N LYS A 116 -4.63 -3.52 -18.36
CA LYS A 116 -3.62 -2.54 -18.80
C LYS A 116 -3.99 -1.13 -18.38
N GLU A 117 -5.26 -0.75 -18.46
CA GLU A 117 -5.74 0.56 -18.02
C GLU A 117 -5.51 0.75 -16.52
N GLU A 118 -5.88 -0.22 -15.69
CA GLU A 118 -5.65 -0.20 -14.23
C GLU A 118 -4.18 0.02 -13.87
N LEU A 119 -3.26 -0.61 -14.61
CA LEU A 119 -1.83 -0.51 -14.35
C LEU A 119 -1.22 0.79 -14.91
N ILE A 120 -1.43 1.09 -16.19
CA ILE A 120 -0.77 2.19 -16.89
C ILE A 120 -1.33 3.55 -16.44
N PHE A 121 -2.66 3.67 -16.32
CA PHE A 121 -3.25 4.94 -15.92
C PHE A 121 -3.01 5.23 -14.44
N SER A 122 -2.92 4.21 -13.58
CA SER A 122 -2.54 4.44 -12.20
C SER A 122 -1.14 5.02 -12.09
N LYS A 123 -0.15 4.38 -12.72
CA LYS A 123 1.23 4.88 -12.79
C LYS A 123 1.28 6.31 -13.32
N LYS A 124 0.73 6.53 -14.52
CA LYS A 124 0.77 7.83 -15.18
C LYS A 124 0.12 8.92 -14.35
N TRP A 125 -1.04 8.65 -13.77
CA TRP A 125 -1.76 9.63 -12.97
C TRP A 125 -0.96 10.03 -11.72
N LEU A 126 -0.36 9.06 -11.02
CA LEU A 126 0.47 9.32 -9.84
C LEU A 126 1.74 10.11 -10.20
N GLU A 127 2.43 9.72 -11.26
CA GLU A 127 3.63 10.42 -11.76
C GLU A 127 3.30 11.86 -12.17
N ASP A 128 2.21 12.05 -12.92
CA ASP A 128 1.76 13.36 -13.36
C ASP A 128 1.31 14.25 -12.18
N ARG A 129 0.66 13.69 -11.16
CA ARG A 129 0.13 14.45 -10.01
C ARG A 129 1.22 14.87 -9.02
N PHE A 130 2.16 13.97 -8.72
CA PHE A 130 3.14 14.14 -7.65
C PHE A 130 4.56 14.41 -8.15
N LYS A 131 4.78 14.37 -9.47
CA LYS A 131 6.06 14.69 -10.11
C LYS A 131 7.23 13.82 -9.62
N VAL A 132 6.95 12.55 -9.34
CA VAL A 132 7.93 11.52 -8.95
C VAL A 132 7.77 10.29 -9.82
N GLU A 133 8.85 9.54 -10.08
CA GLU A 133 8.77 8.27 -10.81
C GLU A 133 8.10 7.18 -9.96
N VAL A 134 7.10 6.48 -10.50
CA VAL A 134 6.40 5.40 -9.80
C VAL A 134 6.89 4.06 -10.34
N THR A 135 7.82 3.45 -9.60
CA THR A 135 8.51 2.21 -10.02
C THR A 135 7.98 0.95 -9.33
N LYS A 136 7.16 1.11 -8.29
CA LYS A 136 6.71 0.02 -7.41
C LYS A 136 5.20 -0.17 -7.52
N PHE A 137 4.75 -1.43 -7.44
CA PHE A 137 3.35 -1.80 -7.50
C PHE A 137 2.98 -2.87 -6.45
N SER A 138 1.87 -2.70 -5.74
CA SER A 138 1.29 -3.74 -4.88
C SER A 138 -0.01 -4.25 -5.52
N TYR A 139 -0.22 -5.56 -5.61
CA TYR A 139 -1.44 -6.13 -6.19
C TYR A 139 -2.61 -6.00 -5.18
N PRO A 140 -3.76 -5.40 -5.56
CA PRO A 140 -4.95 -5.39 -4.72
C PRO A 140 -5.32 -6.80 -4.25
N TYR A 141 -5.62 -6.92 -2.95
CA TYR A 141 -5.94 -8.20 -2.31
C TYR A 141 -4.85 -9.29 -2.43
N GLY A 142 -3.64 -8.92 -2.87
CA GLY A 142 -2.55 -9.85 -3.21
C GLY A 142 -2.90 -10.89 -4.29
N ARG A 143 -3.96 -10.66 -5.07
CA ARG A 143 -4.41 -11.64 -6.08
C ARG A 143 -3.61 -11.49 -7.35
N ILE A 144 -3.05 -12.59 -7.82
CA ILE A 144 -2.19 -12.64 -9.00
C ILE A 144 -2.51 -13.86 -9.86
N ASN A 145 -2.46 -13.68 -11.18
CA ASN A 145 -2.39 -14.76 -12.16
C ASN A 145 -1.27 -14.42 -13.17
N GLU A 146 -0.97 -15.33 -14.10
CA GLU A 146 0.15 -15.15 -15.04
C GLU A 146 0.00 -13.87 -15.89
N THR A 147 -1.20 -13.59 -16.38
CA THR A 147 -1.48 -12.39 -17.19
C THR A 147 -1.27 -11.10 -16.39
N VAL A 148 -1.80 -11.04 -15.17
CA VAL A 148 -1.65 -9.91 -14.24
C VAL A 148 -0.17 -9.68 -13.92
N LYS A 149 0.56 -10.74 -13.55
CA LYS A 149 1.99 -10.67 -13.25
C LYS A 149 2.78 -10.09 -14.43
N LYS A 150 2.62 -10.67 -15.61
CA LYS A 150 3.35 -10.29 -16.83
C LYS A 150 3.12 -8.83 -17.21
N LEU A 151 1.90 -8.32 -17.07
CA LEU A 151 1.59 -6.94 -17.40
C LEU A 151 2.08 -5.95 -16.33
N ALA A 152 1.99 -6.31 -15.06
CA ALA A 152 2.53 -5.49 -13.97
C ALA A 152 4.06 -5.37 -14.07
N GLU A 153 4.78 -6.48 -14.28
CA GLU A 153 6.25 -6.50 -14.42
C GLU A 153 6.75 -5.79 -15.69
N LYS A 154 5.90 -5.61 -16.70
CA LYS A 154 6.20 -4.74 -17.86
C LYS A 154 6.03 -3.25 -17.56
N THR A 155 5.23 -2.91 -16.54
CA THR A 155 4.84 -1.52 -16.22
C THR A 155 5.66 -0.95 -15.06
N TYR A 156 6.02 -1.81 -14.10
CA TYR A 156 6.70 -1.46 -12.85
C TYR A 156 7.99 -2.29 -12.68
N LYS A 157 8.99 -1.71 -12.01
CA LYS A 157 10.28 -2.36 -11.74
C LYS A 157 10.20 -3.38 -10.60
N HIS A 158 9.32 -3.13 -9.63
CA HIS A 158 9.11 -3.99 -8.47
C HIS A 158 7.62 -4.20 -8.22
N CYS A 159 7.19 -5.45 -8.11
CA CYS A 159 5.79 -5.82 -7.86
C CYS A 159 5.67 -6.69 -6.61
N TYR A 160 4.70 -6.41 -5.76
CA TYR A 160 4.52 -7.04 -4.44
C TYR A 160 3.15 -7.71 -4.35
N SER A 161 3.13 -8.97 -3.94
CA SER A 161 1.93 -9.79 -3.74
C SER A 161 1.92 -10.36 -2.31
N LEU A 162 0.76 -10.88 -1.88
CA LEU A 162 0.58 -11.61 -0.62
C LEU A 162 1.18 -13.02 -0.63
N ASP A 163 1.46 -13.59 -1.81
CA ASP A 163 1.90 -14.98 -1.98
C ASP A 163 3.38 -15.20 -1.67
N SER A 164 3.73 -15.06 -0.40
CA SER A 164 4.82 -15.85 0.17
C SER A 164 4.29 -16.61 1.40
N PRO A 165 4.57 -17.91 1.55
CA PRO A 165 4.37 -18.61 2.83
C PRO A 165 5.19 -17.99 3.98
N LEU A 166 6.06 -17.01 3.69
CA LEU A 166 6.85 -16.21 4.63
C LEU A 166 6.51 -14.70 4.59
N GLY A 167 5.40 -14.30 3.96
CA GLY A 167 4.92 -12.93 3.99
C GLY A 167 4.08 -12.68 5.25
N GLU A 168 4.60 -11.90 6.21
CA GLU A 168 3.90 -11.63 7.48
C GLU A 168 2.60 -10.83 7.33
N GLN A 169 2.29 -10.33 6.12
CA GLN A 169 0.95 -9.80 5.79
C GLN A 169 -0.13 -10.89 5.96
N ARG A 170 0.20 -12.18 5.74
CA ARG A 170 -0.69 -13.31 6.05
C ARG A 170 -0.78 -13.57 7.56
N GLU A 171 0.30 -13.44 8.31
CA GLU A 171 0.29 -13.63 9.78
C GLU A 171 -0.50 -12.54 10.50
N LEU A 172 -0.41 -11.27 10.10
CA LEU A 172 -1.19 -10.18 10.73
C LEU A 172 -2.70 -10.28 10.43
N ILE A 173 -3.08 -10.79 9.26
CA ILE A 173 -4.48 -11.05 8.90
C ILE A 173 -5.00 -12.32 9.61
N LEU A 174 -4.21 -13.40 9.70
CA LEU A 174 -4.61 -14.66 10.35
C LEU A 174 -4.57 -14.59 11.88
N ALA A 175 -3.63 -13.84 12.48
CA ALA A 175 -3.57 -13.65 13.93
C ALA A 175 -4.79 -12.89 14.47
N LYS A 176 -5.49 -12.12 13.63
CA LYS A 176 -6.78 -11.48 13.94
C LYS A 176 -8.00 -12.33 13.58
N GLN A 177 -7.81 -13.53 13.03
CA GLN A 177 -8.87 -14.46 12.62
C GLN A 177 -8.82 -15.81 13.36
N ASN A 178 -8.42 -15.83 14.64
CA ASN A 178 -8.76 -16.96 15.49
C ASN A 178 -10.08 -16.67 16.24
N PRO A 179 -11.02 -17.63 16.24
CA PRO A 179 -12.35 -17.52 16.86
C PRO A 179 -12.30 -17.34 18.38
#